data_AF-A0A7J9T7B8-F1
#
_entry.id   AF-A0A7J9T7B8-F1
#
_cell.length_a   1.000
_cell.length_b   1.000
_cell.length_c   1.000
_cell.angle_alpha   90.00
_cell.angle_beta   90.00
_cell.angle_gamma   90.00
#
_symmetry.space_group_name_H-M   'P 1'
#
loop_
_entity.id
_entity.type
_entity.pdbx_description
1 polymer ?
#
loop_
_entity_poly.entity_id
_entity_poly.type
_entity_poly.pdbx_seq_one_letter_code
_entity_poly.pdbx_strand_id
1 'polypeptide(L)'
;MAKRCLRYGRQSLPLDLVEEFRHPVVDGLVQTLVNTGIIKEDDFHKENNSAFFLNREAFKRFLTAYEERMEKLFLDRDENLNTSYRRLFQRQVVNMERAILNREEYQPFLVR
;
A
#
# COMPACT_ATOMS: atom_id res chain seq x y z
N MET A 1 2.15 19.29 6.43
CA MET A 1 2.07 17.82 6.61
C MET A 1 1.09 17.51 7.73
N ALA A 2 0.38 16.38 7.66
CA ALA A 2 -0.86 16.04 8.37
C ALA A 2 -2.14 16.58 7.70
N LYS A 3 -2.45 16.08 6.49
CA LYS A 3 -3.71 16.42 5.78
C LYS A 3 -4.95 15.84 6.48
N ARG A 4 -4.81 14.89 7.41
CA ARG A 4 -5.90 14.15 8.06
C ARG A 4 -5.99 14.36 9.59
N CYS A 5 -5.59 15.53 10.09
CA CYS A 5 -5.49 15.78 11.53
C CYS A 5 -6.61 16.68 12.05
N LEU A 6 -7.70 16.11 12.58
CA LEU A 6 -8.62 16.84 13.48
C LEU A 6 -9.26 15.96 14.58
N ARG A 7 -8.77 14.73 14.84
CA ARG A 7 -9.26 13.90 15.97
C ARG A 7 -8.12 13.22 16.72
N TYR A 8 -8.08 13.44 18.03
CA TYR A 8 -7.14 12.83 18.97
C TYR A 8 -7.28 11.29 18.93
N GLY A 9 -6.15 10.58 18.78
CA GLY A 9 -6.10 9.11 18.77
C GLY A 9 -5.98 8.43 17.39
N ARG A 10 -6.02 9.17 16.27
CA ARG A 10 -5.78 8.60 14.94
C ARG A 10 -4.29 8.57 14.64
N GLN A 11 -3.76 7.42 14.23
CA GLN A 11 -2.41 7.28 13.66
C GLN A 11 -2.37 7.97 12.28
N SER A 12 -2.30 9.30 12.25
CA SER A 12 -2.38 10.10 11.03
C SER A 12 -1.14 9.98 10.16
N LEU A 13 0.04 9.79 10.77
CA LEU A 13 1.31 9.73 10.05
C LEU A 13 1.44 8.47 9.17
N PRO A 14 1.17 7.24 9.65
CA PRO A 14 1.19 6.05 8.79
C PRO A 14 0.16 6.14 7.66
N LEU A 15 -1.01 6.70 7.93
CA LEU A 15 -2.04 6.87 6.92
C LEU A 15 -1.59 7.82 5.81
N ASP A 16 -0.90 8.90 6.15
CA ASP A 16 -0.35 9.84 5.16
C ASP A 16 0.79 9.20 4.34
N LEU A 17 1.66 8.39 4.96
CA LEU A 17 2.72 7.66 4.25
C LEU A 17 2.18 6.61 3.28
N VAL A 18 1.11 5.91 3.65
CA VAL A 18 0.48 4.88 2.79
C VAL A 18 -0.16 5.49 1.53
N GLU A 19 -0.50 6.78 1.52
CA GLU A 19 -1.11 7.43 0.35
C GLU A 19 -0.25 7.30 -0.90
N GLU A 20 1.07 7.43 -0.77
CA GLU A 20 2.03 7.34 -1.90
C GLU A 20 2.00 5.95 -2.56
N PHE A 21 1.64 4.92 -1.80
CA PHE A 21 1.72 3.54 -2.23
C PHE A 21 0.37 2.93 -2.60
N ARG A 22 -0.75 3.63 -2.34
CA ARG A 22 -2.08 3.07 -2.58
C ARG A 22 -2.26 2.68 -4.04
N HIS A 23 -1.91 3.57 -4.96
CA HIS A 23 -2.06 3.29 -6.39
C HIS A 23 -1.13 2.15 -6.89
N PRO A 24 0.21 2.23 -6.71
CA PRO A 24 1.11 1.22 -7.26
C PRO A 24 1.01 -0.14 -6.56
N VAL A 25 0.64 -0.19 -5.28
CA VAL A 25 0.58 -1.44 -4.53
C VAL A 25 -0.84 -1.99 -4.50
N VAL A 26 -1.83 -1.19 -4.09
CA VAL A 26 -3.18 -1.67 -3.83
C VAL A 26 -4.01 -1.71 -5.11
N ASP A 27 -4.17 -0.58 -5.81
CA ASP A 27 -5.04 -0.51 -6.99
C ASP A 27 -4.56 -1.46 -8.09
N GLY A 28 -3.26 -1.46 -8.36
CA GLY A 28 -2.65 -2.36 -9.34
C GLY A 28 -2.73 -3.84 -8.93
N LEU A 29 -2.72 -4.16 -7.64
CA LEU A 29 -2.93 -5.53 -7.16
C LEU A 29 -4.37 -5.95 -7.40
N VAL A 30 -5.34 -5.14 -6.98
CA VAL A 30 -6.78 -5.42 -7.16
C VAL A 30 -7.10 -5.63 -8.64
N GLN A 31 -6.61 -4.75 -9.51
CA GLN A 31 -6.80 -4.89 -10.95
C GLN A 31 -6.24 -6.22 -11.48
N THR A 32 -5.05 -6.62 -11.01
CA THR A 32 -4.44 -7.89 -11.40
C THR A 32 -5.27 -9.08 -10.92
N LEU A 33 -5.70 -9.07 -9.65
CA LEU A 33 -6.47 -10.15 -9.04
C LEU A 33 -7.83 -10.36 -9.71
N VAL A 34 -8.49 -9.26 -10.10
CA VAL A 34 -9.77 -9.31 -10.83
C VAL A 34 -9.55 -9.79 -12.27
N ASN A 35 -8.59 -9.20 -13.00
CA ASN A 35 -8.36 -9.55 -14.40
C ASN A 35 -7.87 -10.99 -14.60
N THR A 36 -7.13 -11.53 -13.64
CA THR A 36 -6.66 -12.92 -13.67
C THR A 36 -7.70 -13.90 -13.13
N GLY A 37 -8.81 -13.42 -12.59
CA GLY A 37 -9.85 -14.25 -11.97
C GLY A 37 -9.41 -14.95 -10.69
N ILE A 38 -8.33 -14.48 -10.04
CA ILE A 38 -7.88 -14.98 -8.73
C ILE A 38 -8.93 -14.66 -7.66
N ILE A 39 -9.59 -13.50 -7.76
CA ILE A 39 -10.73 -13.12 -6.94
C ILE A 39 -11.94 -12.93 -7.86
N LYS A 40 -13.08 -13.54 -7.52
CA LYS A 40 -14.32 -13.53 -8.33
C LYS A 40 -15.51 -13.02 -7.54
N GLU A 41 -16.65 -12.80 -8.20
CA GLU A 41 -17.88 -12.35 -7.53
C GLU A 41 -18.35 -13.34 -6.44
N ASP A 42 -18.26 -14.65 -6.71
CA ASP A 42 -18.62 -15.72 -5.75
C ASP A 42 -17.72 -15.75 -4.51
N ASP A 43 -16.59 -15.04 -4.53
CA ASP A 43 -15.71 -14.93 -3.38
C ASP A 43 -16.22 -13.95 -2.32
N PHE A 44 -17.28 -13.19 -2.64
CA PHE A 44 -17.90 -12.22 -1.76
C PHE A 44 -19.21 -12.75 -1.19
N HIS A 45 -19.48 -12.38 0.06
CA HIS A 45 -20.76 -12.62 0.71
C HIS A 45 -21.29 -11.32 1.31
N LYS A 46 -22.61 -11.16 1.29
CA LYS A 46 -23.29 -9.98 1.83
C LYS A 46 -23.66 -10.22 3.30
N GLU A 47 -23.27 -9.31 4.18
CA GLU A 47 -23.77 -9.29 5.55
C GLU A 47 -25.08 -8.49 5.66
N ASN A 48 -25.77 -8.68 6.79
CA ASN A 48 -27.05 -8.04 7.12
C ASN A 48 -27.05 -6.51 6.94
N ASN A 49 -25.90 -5.85 7.08
CA ASN A 49 -25.75 -4.39 6.94
C ASN A 49 -25.51 -3.92 5.49
N SER A 50 -25.79 -4.76 4.49
CA SER A 50 -25.53 -4.47 3.07
C SER A 50 -24.05 -4.26 2.68
N ALA A 51 -23.13 -4.64 3.57
CA ALA A 51 -21.70 -4.69 3.27
C ALA A 51 -21.34 -6.03 2.60
N PHE A 52 -20.39 -5.99 1.68
CA PHE A 52 -19.82 -7.18 1.06
C PHE A 52 -18.46 -7.48 1.69
N PHE A 53 -18.25 -8.74 2.03
CA PHE A 53 -17.03 -9.24 2.65
C PHE A 53 -16.43 -10.36 1.80
N LEU A 54 -15.10 -10.39 1.72
CA LEU A 54 -14.39 -11.53 1.16
C LEU A 54 -14.55 -12.74 2.08
N ASN A 55 -14.80 -13.90 1.50
CA ASN A 55 -14.73 -15.16 2.24
C ASN A 55 -13.28 -15.43 2.70
N ARG A 56 -13.13 -16.34 3.66
CA ARG A 56 -11.82 -16.61 4.29
C ARG A 56 -10.77 -17.13 3.30
N GLU A 57 -11.18 -17.91 2.29
CA GLU A 57 -10.27 -18.50 1.31
C GLU A 57 -9.78 -17.45 0.30
N ALA A 58 -10.68 -16.59 -0.15
CA ALA A 58 -10.36 -15.45 -1.01
C ALA A 58 -9.48 -14.43 -0.29
N PHE A 59 -9.74 -14.18 0.99
CA PHE A 59 -8.88 -13.31 1.81
C PHE A 59 -7.46 -13.87 1.95
N LYS A 60 -7.29 -15.19 2.12
CA LYS A 60 -5.97 -15.83 2.10
C LYS A 60 -5.26 -15.64 0.76
N ARG A 61 -5.94 -15.88 -0.36
CA ARG A 61 -5.39 -15.65 -1.72
C ARG A 61 -4.95 -14.20 -1.90
N PHE A 62 -5.78 -13.26 -1.46
CA PHE A 62 -5.46 -11.82 -1.49
C PHE A 62 -4.19 -11.52 -0.69
N LEU A 63 -4.07 -12.03 0.55
CA LEU A 63 -2.89 -11.82 1.39
C LEU A 63 -1.62 -12.41 0.76
N THR A 64 -1.69 -13.62 0.20
CA THR A 64 -0.57 -14.23 -0.50
C THR A 64 -0.10 -13.36 -1.68
N ALA A 65 -1.03 -12.92 -2.53
CA ALA A 65 -0.68 -12.07 -3.66
C ALA A 65 -0.17 -10.68 -3.25
N TYR A 66 -0.68 -10.14 -2.14
CA TYR A 66 -0.17 -8.90 -1.55
C TYR A 66 1.28 -9.06 -1.08
N GLU A 67 1.57 -10.12 -0.33
CA GLU A 67 2.92 -10.43 0.15
C GLU A 67 3.90 -10.62 -1.02
N GLU A 68 3.50 -11.38 -2.04
CA GLU A 68 4.28 -11.56 -3.27
C GLU A 68 4.56 -10.22 -3.97
N ARG A 69 3.55 -9.35 -4.07
CA ARG A 69 3.74 -8.01 -4.66
C ARG A 69 4.70 -7.16 -3.84
N MET A 70 4.64 -7.25 -2.51
CA MET A 70 5.49 -6.49 -1.60
C MET A 70 6.97 -6.91 -1.67
N GLU A 71 7.23 -8.19 -1.89
CA GLU A 71 8.57 -8.77 -2.01
C GLU A 71 9.14 -8.75 -3.44
N LYS A 72 8.28 -8.63 -4.46
CA LYS A 72 8.71 -8.60 -5.85
C LYS A 72 9.75 -7.51 -6.09
N LEU A 73 10.91 -7.93 -6.59
CA LEU A 73 12.00 -7.03 -6.95
C LEU A 73 11.67 -6.28 -8.25
N PHE A 74 11.96 -4.99 -8.27
CA PHE A 74 11.93 -4.13 -9.44
C PHE A 74 13.10 -3.15 -9.42
N LEU A 75 13.48 -2.64 -10.59
CA LEU A 75 14.49 -1.59 -10.69
C LEU A 75 13.86 -0.26 -10.31
N ASP A 76 14.30 0.31 -9.19
CA ASP A 76 14.03 1.69 -8.84
C ASP A 76 14.87 2.61 -9.72
N ARG A 77 14.22 3.41 -10.55
CA ARG A 77 14.88 4.29 -11.52
C ARG A 77 15.51 5.52 -10.87
N ASP A 78 15.03 5.93 -9.70
CA ASP A 78 15.57 7.11 -9.02
C ASP A 78 16.95 6.81 -8.41
N GLU A 79 17.13 5.59 -7.90
CA GLU A 79 18.40 5.15 -7.29
C GLU A 79 19.22 4.20 -8.18
N ASN A 80 18.66 3.75 -9.33
CA ASN A 80 19.24 2.71 -10.19
C ASN A 80 19.60 1.42 -9.42
N LEU A 81 18.74 1.01 -8.48
CA LEU A 81 18.93 -0.15 -7.64
C LEU A 81 17.74 -1.10 -7.70
N ASN A 82 18.01 -2.41 -7.61
CA ASN A 82 16.95 -3.41 -7.45
C ASN A 82 16.41 -3.34 -6.02
N THR A 83 15.13 -3.00 -5.89
CA THR A 83 14.43 -2.88 -4.62
C THR A 83 13.10 -3.63 -4.66
N SER A 84 12.43 -3.73 -3.51
CA SER A 84 11.05 -4.21 -3.42
C SER A 84 10.17 -3.12 -2.82
N TYR A 85 8.84 -3.23 -2.97
CA TYR A 85 7.94 -2.26 -2.35
C TYR A 85 8.13 -2.25 -0.83
N ARG A 86 8.38 -3.41 -0.20
CA ARG A 86 8.67 -3.50 1.24
C ARG A 86 9.87 -2.66 1.65
N ARG A 87 10.97 -2.73 0.91
CA ARG A 87 12.18 -1.92 1.16
C ARG A 87 11.92 -0.44 0.89
N LEU A 88 11.20 -0.12 -0.18
CA LEU A 88 10.83 1.24 -0.54
C LEU A 88 9.98 1.92 0.54
N PHE A 89 9.01 1.19 1.11
CA PHE A 89 8.21 1.67 2.25
C PHE A 89 9.09 2.01 3.45
N GLN A 90 10.03 1.13 3.82
CA GLN A 90 10.96 1.38 4.92
C GLN A 90 11.82 2.61 4.65
N ARG A 91 12.30 2.77 3.41
CA ARG A 91 13.07 3.94 2.99
C ARG A 91 12.27 5.23 3.13
N GLN A 92 10.99 5.24 2.74
CA GLN A 92 10.14 6.42 2.91
C GLN A 92 9.92 6.80 4.38
N VAL A 93 9.82 5.82 5.28
CA VAL A 93 9.77 6.10 6.72
C VAL A 93 11.05 6.79 7.19
N VAL A 94 12.22 6.30 6.77
CA VAL A 94 13.53 6.89 7.12
C VAL A 94 13.70 8.29 6.49
N ASN A 95 13.25 8.48 5.26
CA ASN A 95 13.29 9.79 4.58
C ASN A 95 12.41 10.80 5.31
N MET A 96 11.23 10.38 5.78
CA MET A 96 10.34 11.21 6.58
C MET A 96 10.96 11.56 7.93
N GLU A 97 11.59 10.60 8.61
CA GLU A 97 12.33 10.84 9.86
C GLU A 97 13.42 11.90 9.66
N ARG A 98 14.25 11.76 8.62
CA ARG A 98 15.31 12.73 8.29
C ARG A 98 14.76 14.11 7.97
N ALA A 99 13.70 14.19 7.17
CA ALA A 99 13.05 15.46 6.84
C ALA A 99 12.58 16.19 8.11
N ILE A 100 12.01 15.45 9.07
CA ILE A 100 11.56 16.01 10.35
C ILE A 100 12.75 16.46 11.21
N LEU A 101 13.78 15.61 11.37
CA LEU A 101 14.92 15.88 12.24
C LEU A 101 15.80 17.01 11.71
N ASN A 102 16.07 17.03 10.41
CA ASN A 102 16.95 18.00 9.76
C ASN A 102 16.21 19.26 9.28
N ARG A 103 14.87 19.28 9.38
CA ARG A 103 13.99 20.33 8.82
C ARG A 103 14.18 20.51 7.31
N GLU A 104 14.40 19.39 6.62
CA GLU A 104 14.54 19.32 5.17
C GLU A 104 13.17 19.07 4.51
N GLU A 105 13.07 19.36 3.22
CA GLU A 105 11.87 19.05 2.45
C GLU A 105 11.82 17.55 2.14
N TYR A 106 10.73 16.89 2.54
CA TYR A 106 10.50 15.49 2.26
C TYR A 106 10.24 15.25 0.77
N GLN A 107 10.97 14.30 0.19
CA GLN A 107 10.80 13.87 -1.19
C GLN A 107 9.92 12.59 -1.25
N PRO A 108 8.68 12.69 -1.75
CA PRO A 108 7.78 11.54 -1.86
C PRO A 108 8.20 10.62 -3.01
N PHE A 109 7.79 9.36 -2.92
CA PHE A 109 8.00 8.39 -3.98
C PHE A 109 7.03 8.70 -5.13
N LEU A 110 7.55 8.81 -6.34
CA LEU A 110 6.76 9.08 -7.54
C LEU A 110 6.75 7.86 -8.43
N VAL A 111 5.60 7.22 -8.53
CA VAL A 111 5.34 6.18 -9.53
C VAL A 111 5.25 6.86 -10.89
N ARG A 112 6.11 6.47 -11.83
CA ARG A 112 6.10 6.91 -13.22
C ARG A 112 5.82 5.76 -14.16
#